data_AF-A0A8J6DXW0-F1
#
_entry.id   AF-A0A8J6DXW0-F1
#
_cell.length_a   1.000
_cell.length_b   1.000
_cell.length_c   1.000
_cell.angle_alpha   90.00
_cell.angle_beta   90.00
_cell.angle_gamma   90.00
#
_symmetry.space_group_name_H-M   'P 1'
#
loop_
_entity.id
_entity.type
_entity.pdbx_description
1 polymer ?
#
loop_
_entity_poly.entity_id
_entity_poly.type
_entity_poly.pdbx_seq_one_letter_code
_entity_poly.pdbx_strand_id
1 'polypeptide(L)'
;ARRVRPSRPVSARISPQVAFPESVGVQFGESEPTARARPRLAPEAGRLGPRGRGRPPVRTAREGGAVSPPARRCCPPGVPEVLRLWSSPAMKPNFSLRLRVFNLNCWSIPYLSKNRGDRMKRLGDFLNLESYDLALLEEVWSEQDFQYLKQKLLPTYPAAHYFRSFALVLIPTLAGQNWEERGLGISLPAFLTIKQDYAFSGIIGSGLCVFSKHPIQEFTQHVFTLNGYPYMLHHGDWFCGKAVGLLVLHLGGLVLNAYVTHLHAEYSRQKDIYLAHRVAQAWELAQFIQCVSLGLNRGSWKGHTSKKADVILLCGDLNLHPKDLGCRLLMEYTGLHDAYMETHDFKGSDEGYTMVPANCYVKQQELEPFLSGIRIDYVLYKAISGFYISCKTLKTTTGHHPNSGTPLSDHEALMATLCVRHSPPEHNPSPTHGPAERSSLISVLKEAWTELDQGMAQARRWSTLAGYAAGLGLLLLALLCALVVEGGFREVAILLWTPIVGLVLGAGAVYLFHVQETKNLCRDRAELQHVLKRAREAQNLNPASPLLPGQQEGDGAEEQ
;
A
#
# COMPACT_ATOMS: atom_id res chain seq x y z
N ALA A 1 -1.64 -62.68 -12.16
CA ALA A 1 -0.24 -63.10 -12.33
C ALA A 1 0.60 -61.89 -12.76
N ARG A 2 1.80 -61.77 -12.14
CA ARG A 2 2.93 -60.86 -12.42
C ARG A 2 2.79 -59.35 -12.17
N ARG A 3 3.35 -58.99 -11.01
CA ARG A 3 3.98 -57.72 -10.59
C ARG A 3 4.98 -57.17 -11.63
N VAL A 4 5.05 -55.84 -11.74
CA VAL A 4 6.31 -55.09 -11.98
C VAL A 4 6.33 -53.85 -11.05
N ARG A 5 7.53 -53.53 -10.57
CA ARG A 5 7.91 -52.76 -9.37
C ARG A 5 7.88 -51.23 -9.56
N PRO A 6 7.82 -50.45 -8.45
CA PRO A 6 8.11 -49.01 -8.46
C PRO A 6 9.62 -48.75 -8.49
N SER A 7 10.06 -47.79 -9.31
CA SER A 7 11.43 -47.30 -9.36
C SER A 7 11.72 -46.37 -8.17
N ARG A 8 12.88 -46.60 -7.53
CA ARG A 8 13.44 -45.81 -6.42
C ARG A 8 14.06 -44.49 -6.93
N PRO A 9 14.22 -43.49 -6.04
CA PRO A 9 14.74 -42.17 -6.39
C PRO A 9 16.26 -42.21 -6.60
N VAL A 10 16.73 -41.48 -7.62
CA VAL A 10 18.16 -41.25 -7.86
C VAL A 10 18.62 -40.11 -6.95
N SER A 11 19.52 -40.45 -6.03
CA SER A 11 20.34 -39.52 -5.27
C SER A 11 21.40 -38.93 -6.18
N ALA A 12 21.23 -37.67 -6.62
CA ALA A 12 22.33 -36.89 -7.20
C ALA A 12 22.95 -36.00 -6.11
N ARG A 13 24.14 -36.40 -5.66
CA ARG A 13 25.09 -35.49 -5.01
C ARG A 13 25.52 -34.46 -6.05
N ILE A 14 25.33 -33.17 -5.77
CA ILE A 14 26.05 -32.10 -6.46
C ILE A 14 26.75 -31.28 -5.39
N SER A 15 28.08 -31.37 -5.41
CA SER A 15 29.01 -30.54 -4.64
C SER A 15 28.94 -29.07 -5.11
N PRO A 16 29.24 -28.09 -4.24
CA PRO A 16 29.23 -26.69 -4.61
C PRO A 16 30.54 -26.34 -5.33
N GLN A 17 30.46 -25.94 -6.60
CA GLN A 17 31.52 -25.15 -7.22
C GLN A 17 31.04 -23.70 -7.31
N VAL A 18 31.58 -22.90 -6.39
CA VAL A 18 31.55 -21.44 -6.39
C VAL A 18 32.56 -20.98 -7.43
N ALA A 19 32.09 -20.27 -8.45
CA ALA A 19 32.95 -19.52 -9.37
C ALA A 19 32.74 -18.02 -9.14
N PHE A 20 33.78 -17.35 -8.65
CA PHE A 20 33.90 -15.90 -8.59
C PHE A 20 34.25 -15.36 -10.00
N PRO A 21 33.70 -14.22 -10.44
CA PRO A 21 34.34 -13.42 -11.48
C PRO A 21 35.30 -12.41 -10.84
N GLU A 22 36.51 -12.42 -11.39
CA GLU A 22 37.65 -11.59 -11.06
C GLU A 22 37.39 -10.09 -11.27
N SER A 23 38.04 -9.32 -10.41
CA SER A 23 38.25 -7.89 -10.47
C SER A 23 38.92 -7.45 -11.78
N VAL A 24 38.24 -6.60 -12.55
CA VAL A 24 38.91 -5.77 -13.58
C VAL A 24 39.17 -4.40 -12.97
N GLY A 25 40.44 -4.13 -12.67
CA GLY A 25 40.92 -2.83 -12.24
C GLY A 25 40.86 -1.81 -13.36
N VAL A 26 40.39 -0.61 -13.05
CA VAL A 26 40.51 0.56 -13.93
C VAL A 26 41.40 1.57 -13.21
N GLN A 27 42.55 1.84 -13.85
CA GLN A 27 43.58 2.77 -13.43
C GLN A 27 43.07 4.22 -13.47
N PHE A 28 43.41 4.98 -12.42
CA PHE A 28 43.36 6.44 -12.42
C PHE A 28 44.45 7.00 -13.34
N GLY A 29 44.05 7.86 -14.27
CA GLY A 29 44.96 8.67 -15.08
C GLY A 29 44.63 10.14 -14.90
N GLU A 30 45.46 10.84 -14.12
CA GLU A 30 45.50 12.30 -14.05
C GLU A 30 45.95 12.89 -15.39
N SER A 31 45.28 13.93 -15.85
CA SER A 31 45.89 14.96 -16.72
C SER A 31 45.01 16.22 -16.77
N GLU A 32 45.43 17.23 -16.00
CA GLU A 32 45.31 18.63 -16.39
C GLU A 32 46.28 18.90 -17.57
N PRO A 33 46.03 19.87 -18.50
CA PRO A 33 46.24 21.28 -18.13
C PRO A 33 45.47 22.38 -18.90
N THR A 34 45.59 23.57 -18.30
CA THR A 34 45.78 24.92 -18.89
C THR A 34 44.61 25.86 -19.23
N ALA A 35 44.79 27.06 -18.67
CA ALA A 35 43.97 28.27 -18.68
C ALA A 35 44.08 29.14 -19.95
N ARG A 36 43.03 29.95 -20.17
CA ARG A 36 42.98 31.37 -20.65
C ARG A 36 41.59 31.58 -21.30
N ALA A 37 40.88 32.71 -21.22
CA ALA A 37 41.05 34.00 -20.60
C ALA A 37 39.66 34.66 -20.49
N ARG A 38 39.46 35.53 -19.48
CA ARG A 38 38.35 36.50 -19.44
C ARG A 38 38.64 37.66 -20.41
N PRO A 39 37.61 38.44 -20.75
CA PRO A 39 37.65 39.81 -20.26
C PRO A 39 36.34 40.27 -19.59
N ARG A 40 36.52 41.08 -18.55
CA ARG A 40 35.51 42.00 -18.01
C ARG A 40 35.59 43.30 -18.80
N LEU A 41 34.46 43.93 -19.06
CA LEU A 41 34.29 45.40 -19.08
C LEU A 41 32.83 45.72 -18.72
N ALA A 42 32.66 46.69 -17.83
CA ALA A 42 31.40 47.23 -17.33
C ALA A 42 31.06 48.55 -18.08
N PRO A 43 30.24 49.47 -17.53
CA PRO A 43 28.79 49.54 -17.66
C PRO A 43 28.34 50.83 -18.39
N GLU A 44 27.10 50.89 -18.89
CA GLU A 44 26.47 52.15 -19.25
C GLU A 44 25.04 52.29 -18.70
N ALA A 45 24.80 53.48 -18.15
CA ALA A 45 23.56 53.94 -17.57
C ALA A 45 22.71 54.68 -18.61
N GLY A 46 21.37 54.67 -18.49
CA GLY A 46 20.55 55.58 -19.29
C GLY A 46 19.03 55.38 -19.29
N ARG A 47 18.36 55.94 -18.26
CA ARG A 47 17.15 56.80 -18.33
C ARG A 47 15.73 56.25 -18.64
N LEU A 48 14.79 56.81 -17.83
CA LEU A 48 13.34 57.07 -17.99
C LEU A 48 12.40 55.86 -17.75
N GLY A 49 11.34 55.89 -16.93
CA GLY A 49 10.56 56.88 -16.18
C GLY A 49 9.15 56.26 -15.90
N PRO A 50 8.42 56.56 -14.81
CA PRO A 50 7.26 55.78 -14.38
C PRO A 50 5.94 56.28 -14.99
N ARG A 51 5.04 55.36 -15.38
CA ARG A 51 3.67 55.68 -15.79
C ARG A 51 2.67 55.35 -14.68
N GLY A 52 2.16 56.40 -14.03
CA GLY A 52 0.86 56.38 -13.36
C GLY A 52 -0.28 56.68 -14.35
N ARG A 53 -1.46 56.09 -14.13
CA ARG A 53 -2.72 56.56 -14.71
C ARG A 53 -3.83 56.44 -13.67
N GLY A 54 -4.37 57.60 -13.29
CA GLY A 54 -5.52 57.76 -12.44
C GLY A 54 -6.84 57.44 -13.16
N ARG A 55 -7.86 57.11 -12.36
CA ARG A 55 -9.26 56.94 -12.74
C ARG A 55 -10.02 58.29 -12.63
N PRO A 56 -11.03 58.55 -13.49
CA PRO A 56 -11.91 59.71 -13.34
C PRO A 56 -13.19 59.37 -12.53
N PRO A 57 -13.95 60.39 -12.05
CA PRO A 57 -15.12 60.23 -11.20
C PRO A 57 -16.42 60.10 -12.01
N VAL A 58 -17.38 59.32 -11.49
CA VAL A 58 -18.74 59.19 -12.06
C VAL A 58 -19.71 60.05 -11.27
N ARG A 59 -20.48 60.88 -12.00
CA ARG A 59 -21.53 61.77 -11.54
C ARG A 59 -22.83 61.03 -11.20
N THR A 60 -23.52 61.60 -10.23
CA THR A 60 -24.88 61.36 -9.76
C THR A 60 -25.95 61.73 -10.81
N ALA A 61 -27.02 60.94 -10.89
CA ALA A 61 -28.32 61.35 -11.43
C ALA A 61 -29.45 60.72 -10.59
N ARG A 62 -30.49 61.51 -10.33
CA ARG A 62 -31.66 61.22 -9.49
C ARG A 62 -32.93 61.55 -10.29
N GLU A 63 -34.02 60.85 -9.94
CA GLU A 63 -35.47 61.11 -10.24
C GLU A 63 -36.01 60.57 -11.58
N GLY A 64 -37.21 59.96 -11.69
CA GLY A 64 -38.30 59.64 -10.75
C GLY A 64 -39.49 58.96 -11.49
N GLY A 65 -40.53 58.49 -10.73
CA GLY A 65 -41.87 58.08 -11.21
C GLY A 65 -42.13 56.55 -11.25
N ALA A 66 -42.68 55.88 -10.23
CA ALA A 66 -44.06 55.84 -9.70
C ALA A 66 -45.00 54.84 -10.41
N VAL A 67 -45.56 53.90 -9.62
CA VAL A 67 -46.96 53.36 -9.58
C VAL A 67 -46.96 51.90 -9.04
N SER A 68 -47.67 51.68 -7.93
CA SER A 68 -48.05 50.37 -7.33
C SER A 68 -49.54 50.10 -7.61
N PRO A 69 -50.11 48.87 -7.53
CA PRO A 69 -50.45 48.18 -6.24
C PRO A 69 -50.58 46.62 -6.37
N PRO A 70 -51.25 45.85 -5.47
CA PRO A 70 -51.45 45.93 -4.01
C PRO A 70 -50.92 44.69 -3.24
N ALA A 71 -51.20 44.65 -1.93
CA ALA A 71 -50.48 43.97 -0.86
C ALA A 71 -51.11 42.67 -0.28
N ARG A 72 -50.35 42.09 0.67
CA ARG A 72 -50.68 41.17 1.81
C ARG A 72 -50.30 39.70 1.56
N ARG A 73 -49.59 38.99 2.46
CA ARG A 73 -49.57 39.02 3.94
C ARG A 73 -48.16 38.77 4.51
N CYS A 74 -47.93 39.38 5.68
CA CYS A 74 -46.76 39.21 6.53
C CYS A 74 -46.81 37.90 7.34
N CYS A 75 -45.66 37.25 7.50
CA CYS A 75 -45.32 36.32 8.57
C CYS A 75 -44.16 36.93 9.41
N PRO A 76 -44.02 36.61 10.70
CA PRO A 76 -43.16 37.35 11.63
C PRO A 76 -41.65 37.08 11.41
N PRO A 77 -40.75 38.05 11.69
CA PRO A 77 -39.32 37.82 11.63
C PRO A 77 -38.83 37.24 12.96
N GLY A 78 -38.15 36.10 12.92
CA GLY A 78 -37.66 35.47 14.15
C GLY A 78 -36.92 34.16 13.95
N VAL A 79 -35.92 34.12 13.05
CA VAL A 79 -34.83 33.13 13.10
C VAL A 79 -33.54 33.84 12.66
N PRO A 80 -32.43 33.76 13.41
CA PRO A 80 -31.17 34.37 13.01
C PRO A 80 -30.67 33.82 11.67
N GLU A 81 -30.21 34.72 10.82
CA GLU A 81 -29.59 34.46 9.52
C GLU A 81 -28.17 33.86 9.68
N VAL A 82 -28.07 32.70 10.35
CA VAL A 82 -26.79 31.96 10.53
C VAL A 82 -26.93 30.46 10.17
N LEU A 83 -28.09 30.01 9.69
CA LEU A 83 -28.34 28.61 9.30
C LEU A 83 -28.73 28.40 7.82
N ARG A 84 -28.39 29.34 6.91
CA ARG A 84 -28.60 29.17 5.45
C ARG A 84 -27.33 29.01 4.61
N LEU A 85 -26.14 28.94 5.21
CA LEU A 85 -24.89 28.76 4.46
C LEU A 85 -24.40 27.30 4.34
N TRP A 86 -25.21 26.32 4.74
CA TRP A 86 -24.93 24.89 4.52
C TRP A 86 -26.01 24.24 3.65
N SER A 87 -26.49 24.98 2.64
CA SER A 87 -27.12 24.33 1.50
C SER A 87 -25.97 23.91 0.58
N SER A 88 -25.63 22.61 0.56
CA SER A 88 -24.78 22.05 -0.50
C SER A 88 -25.28 22.60 -1.83
N PRO A 89 -24.41 23.19 -2.69
CA PRO A 89 -24.87 23.70 -3.97
C PRO A 89 -25.57 22.53 -4.68
N ALA A 90 -26.85 22.70 -5.02
CA ALA A 90 -27.61 21.69 -5.73
C ALA A 90 -26.82 21.32 -7.00
N MET A 91 -26.23 20.12 -6.97
CA MET A 91 -25.30 19.69 -7.99
C MET A 91 -26.07 19.44 -9.29
N LYS A 92 -25.47 19.80 -10.43
CA LYS A 92 -26.14 19.80 -11.73
C LYS A 92 -26.74 18.41 -12.04
N PRO A 93 -27.97 18.31 -12.58
CA PRO A 93 -28.69 17.05 -12.79
C PRO A 93 -28.00 16.05 -13.75
N ASN A 94 -26.88 16.41 -14.38
CA ASN A 94 -26.10 15.58 -15.31
C ASN A 94 -24.61 15.47 -14.87
N PHE A 95 -24.33 15.27 -13.58
CA PHE A 95 -22.94 15.06 -13.15
C PHE A 95 -22.36 13.77 -13.74
N SER A 96 -21.27 13.91 -14.48
CA SER A 96 -20.45 12.81 -14.97
C SER A 96 -19.00 13.21 -14.85
N LEU A 97 -18.21 12.45 -14.08
CA LEU A 97 -16.78 12.63 -13.93
C LEU A 97 -16.07 11.49 -14.68
N ARG A 98 -15.10 11.85 -15.52
CA ARG A 98 -14.17 10.90 -16.12
C ARG A 98 -12.86 11.02 -15.36
N LEU A 99 -12.36 9.90 -14.81
CA LEU A 99 -11.12 9.82 -14.05
C LEU A 99 -10.14 8.90 -14.77
N ARG A 100 -9.00 9.44 -15.21
CA ARG A 100 -7.89 8.67 -15.81
C ARG A 100 -6.85 8.38 -14.73
N VAL A 101 -6.58 7.10 -14.50
CA VAL A 101 -5.67 6.62 -13.45
C VAL A 101 -4.51 5.86 -14.07
N PHE A 102 -3.31 6.13 -13.60
CA PHE A 102 -2.08 5.41 -13.93
C PHE A 102 -1.53 4.72 -12.68
N ASN A 103 -1.19 3.44 -12.79
CA ASN A 103 -0.58 2.64 -11.73
C ASN A 103 0.67 1.92 -12.25
N LEU A 104 1.78 1.94 -11.51
CA LEU A 104 3.01 1.24 -11.90
C LEU A 104 3.96 1.00 -10.73
N ASN A 105 4.29 -0.28 -10.50
CA ASN A 105 5.51 -0.64 -9.78
C ASN A 105 6.73 -0.25 -10.63
N CYS A 106 7.52 0.70 -10.12
CA CYS A 106 8.59 1.35 -10.87
C CYS A 106 9.93 0.60 -10.83
N TRP A 107 10.08 -0.40 -9.96
CA TRP A 107 11.34 -1.12 -9.73
C TRP A 107 12.54 -0.16 -9.68
N SER A 108 12.49 0.86 -8.81
CA SER A 108 13.50 1.92 -8.76
C SER A 108 14.50 1.70 -7.63
N ILE A 109 14.98 0.46 -7.46
CA ILE A 109 15.90 0.09 -6.39
C ILE A 109 17.31 0.62 -6.75
N PRO A 110 17.93 1.48 -5.91
CA PRO A 110 19.28 1.98 -6.16
C PRO A 110 20.27 0.83 -6.31
N TYR A 111 21.18 0.96 -7.28
CA TYR A 111 22.26 0.00 -7.59
C TYR A 111 21.83 -1.38 -8.12
N LEU A 112 20.59 -1.82 -7.89
CA LEU A 112 20.06 -3.10 -8.38
C LEU A 112 19.28 -2.96 -9.69
N SER A 113 18.44 -1.93 -9.80
CA SER A 113 17.56 -1.79 -10.95
C SER A 113 18.28 -1.26 -12.18
N LYS A 114 18.20 -2.03 -13.27
CA LYS A 114 18.87 -1.70 -14.54
C LYS A 114 18.25 -0.44 -15.17
N ASN A 115 19.11 0.38 -15.77
CA ASN A 115 18.73 1.60 -16.50
C ASN A 115 17.82 2.57 -15.71
N ARG A 116 17.86 2.54 -14.37
CA ARG A 116 16.95 3.27 -13.47
C ARG A 116 16.76 4.75 -13.86
N GLY A 117 17.85 5.49 -14.05
CA GLY A 117 17.79 6.92 -14.38
C GLY A 117 17.10 7.21 -15.72
N ASP A 118 17.37 6.40 -16.75
CA ASP A 118 16.70 6.53 -18.06
C ASP A 118 15.20 6.18 -17.96
N ARG A 119 14.86 5.10 -17.26
CA ARG A 119 13.46 4.71 -17.02
C ARG A 119 12.67 5.78 -16.27
N MET A 120 13.23 6.37 -15.21
CA MET A 120 12.60 7.48 -14.49
C MET A 120 12.39 8.71 -15.37
N LYS A 121 13.36 9.03 -16.25
CA LYS A 121 13.21 10.11 -17.23
C LYS A 121 12.05 9.83 -18.20
N ARG A 122 12.01 8.63 -18.80
CA ARG A 122 10.96 8.23 -19.74
C ARG A 122 9.59 8.15 -19.09
N LEU A 123 9.51 7.66 -17.86
CA LEU A 123 8.28 7.65 -17.06
C LEU A 123 7.74 9.07 -16.88
N GLY A 124 8.60 10.02 -16.50
CA GLY A 124 8.21 11.43 -16.39
C GLY A 124 7.74 12.05 -17.71
N ASP A 125 8.39 11.72 -18.83
CA ASP A 125 7.97 12.17 -20.17
C ASP A 125 6.61 11.57 -20.55
N PHE A 126 6.43 10.27 -20.33
CA PHE A 126 5.19 9.53 -20.60
C PHE A 126 4.01 10.10 -19.80
N LEU A 127 4.19 10.31 -18.49
CA LEU A 127 3.14 10.84 -17.60
C LEU A 127 2.73 12.28 -17.93
N ASN A 128 3.66 13.13 -18.39
CA ASN A 128 3.36 14.48 -18.87
C ASN A 128 2.62 14.44 -20.21
N LEU A 129 3.03 13.58 -21.13
CA LEU A 129 2.41 13.43 -22.44
C LEU A 129 0.98 12.92 -22.33
N GLU A 130 0.78 11.82 -21.60
CA GLU A 130 -0.52 11.18 -21.45
C GLU A 130 -1.46 11.97 -20.54
N SER A 131 -0.93 12.70 -19.56
CA SER A 131 -1.67 13.59 -18.69
C SER A 131 -2.85 12.87 -17.99
N TYR A 132 -2.54 11.91 -17.11
CA TYR A 132 -3.52 11.23 -16.26
C TYR A 132 -3.99 12.15 -15.12
N ASP A 133 -5.14 11.87 -14.51
CA ASP A 133 -5.65 12.66 -13.37
C ASP A 133 -4.95 12.27 -12.06
N LEU A 134 -4.63 10.98 -11.93
CA LEU A 134 -3.85 10.40 -10.84
C LEU A 134 -2.80 9.44 -11.40
N ALA A 135 -1.57 9.56 -10.90
CA ALA A 135 -0.53 8.56 -11.08
C ALA A 135 -0.10 8.05 -9.70
N LEU A 136 -0.25 6.75 -9.46
CA LEU A 136 0.10 6.05 -8.23
C LEU A 136 1.26 5.10 -8.54
N LEU A 137 2.37 5.24 -7.81
CA LEU A 137 3.60 4.53 -8.10
C LEU A 137 4.12 3.79 -6.86
N GLU A 138 4.53 2.55 -7.07
CA GLU A 138 5.22 1.71 -6.10
C GLU A 138 6.72 1.62 -6.44
N GLU A 139 7.52 1.17 -5.47
CA GLU A 139 8.97 0.95 -5.64
C GLU A 139 9.79 2.17 -6.09
N VAL A 140 9.32 3.37 -5.77
CA VAL A 140 10.15 4.58 -5.83
C VAL A 140 10.96 4.66 -4.54
N TRP A 141 12.02 3.86 -4.44
CA TRP A 141 12.78 3.70 -3.18
C TRP A 141 13.73 4.86 -2.87
N SER A 142 14.05 5.69 -3.87
CA SER A 142 14.94 6.84 -3.71
C SER A 142 14.15 8.14 -3.66
N GLU A 143 14.32 8.89 -2.57
CA GLU A 143 13.78 10.26 -2.46
C GLU A 143 14.31 11.15 -3.60
N GLN A 144 15.53 10.91 -4.11
CA GLN A 144 16.06 11.65 -5.25
C GLN A 144 15.26 11.40 -6.53
N ASP A 145 14.83 10.15 -6.78
CA ASP A 145 13.99 9.81 -7.93
C ASP A 145 12.61 10.48 -7.79
N PHE A 146 12.04 10.47 -6.58
CA PHE A 146 10.79 11.18 -6.30
C PHE A 146 10.92 12.69 -6.55
N GLN A 147 11.97 13.34 -6.04
CA GLN A 147 12.17 14.79 -6.26
C GLN A 147 12.38 15.12 -7.73
N TYR A 148 13.12 14.27 -8.47
CA TYR A 148 13.27 14.40 -9.91
C TYR A 148 11.91 14.32 -10.63
N LEU A 149 11.12 13.28 -10.35
CA LEU A 149 9.79 13.12 -10.94
C LEU A 149 8.88 14.29 -10.57
N LYS A 150 8.87 14.73 -9.30
CA LYS A 150 8.09 15.88 -8.83
C LYS A 150 8.43 17.16 -9.60
N GLN A 151 9.71 17.46 -9.80
CA GLN A 151 10.10 18.63 -10.58
C GLN A 151 9.66 18.51 -12.04
N LYS A 152 9.90 17.34 -12.65
CA LYS A 152 9.57 17.07 -14.05
C LYS A 152 8.06 17.09 -14.32
N LEU A 153 7.26 16.61 -13.38
CA LEU A 153 5.82 16.45 -13.48
C LEU A 153 5.04 17.69 -13.01
N LEU A 154 5.70 18.67 -12.38
CA LEU A 154 5.08 19.88 -11.85
C LEU A 154 4.13 20.62 -12.83
N PRO A 155 4.42 20.73 -14.14
CA PRO A 155 3.51 21.40 -15.08
C PRO A 155 2.15 20.69 -15.23
N THR A 156 2.12 19.37 -15.06
CA THR A 156 0.92 18.55 -15.22
C THR A 156 0.28 18.21 -13.88
N TYR A 157 1.09 17.91 -12.88
CA TYR A 157 0.68 17.43 -11.56
C TYR A 157 1.14 18.44 -10.49
N PRO A 158 0.32 19.45 -10.15
CA PRO A 158 0.68 20.45 -9.14
C PRO A 158 0.73 19.87 -7.72
N ALA A 159 0.07 18.73 -7.48
CA ALA A 159 0.07 18.05 -6.20
C ALA A 159 0.83 16.72 -6.30
N ALA A 160 1.71 16.45 -5.32
CA ALA A 160 2.47 15.22 -5.23
C ALA A 160 2.75 14.86 -3.77
N HIS A 161 2.79 13.57 -3.46
CA HIS A 161 3.11 13.09 -2.11
C HIS A 161 4.01 11.85 -2.15
N TYR A 162 4.95 11.78 -1.22
CA TYR A 162 5.86 10.65 -1.02
C TYR A 162 5.66 10.09 0.38
N PHE A 163 5.27 8.82 0.48
CA PHE A 163 4.92 8.19 1.74
C PHE A 163 6.19 7.66 2.42
N ARG A 164 6.72 8.42 3.37
CA ARG A 164 7.95 8.05 4.10
C ARG A 164 7.63 7.09 5.25
N SER A 165 8.32 5.96 5.31
CA SER A 165 8.41 5.18 6.56
C SER A 165 9.53 5.76 7.41
N PHE A 166 9.31 5.88 8.72
CA PHE A 166 10.24 6.57 9.62
C PHE A 166 11.63 5.91 9.59
N ALA A 167 12.64 6.70 9.21
CA ALA A 167 14.01 6.42 9.60
C ALA A 167 14.07 6.41 11.13
N LEU A 168 14.79 5.45 11.69
CA LEU A 168 15.18 5.44 13.10
C LEU A 168 15.90 6.77 13.37
N VAL A 169 15.19 7.76 13.90
CA VAL A 169 15.82 8.94 14.47
C VAL A 169 16.36 8.48 15.81
N LEU A 170 17.56 7.88 15.80
CA LEU A 170 18.44 7.94 16.94
C LEU A 170 18.71 9.43 17.15
N ILE A 171 17.90 10.10 17.97
CA ILE A 171 18.29 11.39 18.53
C ILE A 171 19.44 11.05 19.46
N PRO A 172 20.69 11.45 19.16
CA PRO A 172 21.66 11.55 20.23
C PRO A 172 21.09 12.70 21.08
N THR A 173 20.58 12.40 22.27
CA THR A 173 20.41 13.44 23.29
C THR A 173 21.81 13.88 23.68
N LEU A 174 22.45 14.69 22.82
CA LEU A 174 23.68 15.38 23.13
C LEU A 174 23.31 16.75 23.64
N ALA A 175 23.70 16.92 24.91
CA ALA A 175 24.33 18.11 25.46
C ALA A 175 23.54 19.42 25.36
N GLY A 176 23.11 19.88 26.53
CA GLY A 176 22.98 21.32 26.76
C GLY A 176 21.89 21.73 27.73
N GLN A 177 21.92 21.25 28.98
CA GLN A 177 21.53 22.08 30.13
C GLN A 177 22.39 21.70 31.33
N ASN A 178 23.11 22.69 31.84
CA ASN A 178 23.90 22.65 33.06
C ASN A 178 23.03 22.17 34.23
N TRP A 179 23.50 21.13 34.92
CA TRP A 179 23.06 20.82 36.27
C TRP A 179 24.31 20.74 37.13
N GLU A 180 24.52 21.82 37.88
CA GLU A 180 25.48 21.85 38.98
C GLU A 180 25.12 20.79 40.03
N GLU A 181 26.19 20.26 40.59
CA GLU A 181 26.34 19.39 41.75
C GLU A 181 25.12 19.20 42.68
N ARG A 182 24.82 17.93 42.97
CA ARG A 182 24.83 17.39 44.35
C ARG A 182 24.90 15.87 44.31
N GLY A 183 25.89 15.34 45.03
CA GLY A 183 26.27 13.94 44.99
C GLY A 183 25.24 12.97 45.57
N LEU A 184 25.12 11.83 44.91
CA LEU A 184 25.21 10.48 45.49
C LEU A 184 25.16 9.50 44.30
N GLY A 185 26.11 8.57 44.30
CA GLY A 185 26.42 7.71 43.17
C GLY A 185 25.34 6.70 42.81
N ILE A 186 25.53 6.11 41.61
CA ILE A 186 24.73 5.11 40.90
C ILE A 186 23.66 5.73 39.97
N SER A 187 24.10 6.17 38.77
CA SER A 187 23.19 6.33 37.64
C SER A 187 22.91 4.95 37.03
N LEU A 188 21.68 4.46 37.16
CA LEU A 188 21.17 3.41 36.28
C LEU A 188 21.26 3.92 34.82
N PRO A 189 21.73 3.12 33.85
CA PRO A 189 21.71 3.54 32.45
C PRO A 189 20.26 3.82 32.05
N ALA A 190 20.07 4.95 31.38
CA ALA A 190 18.80 5.45 30.90
C ALA A 190 17.98 4.32 30.26
N PHE A 191 16.81 4.01 30.86
CA PHE A 191 15.85 3.12 30.26
C PHE A 191 15.45 3.68 28.90
N LEU A 192 15.83 2.96 27.84
CA LEU A 192 15.26 3.10 26.51
C LEU A 192 13.76 2.82 26.63
N THR A 193 12.97 3.87 26.80
CA THR A 193 11.52 3.74 26.81
C THR A 193 11.08 3.59 25.36
N ILE A 194 11.15 2.36 24.85
CA ILE A 194 10.54 1.99 23.58
C ILE A 194 9.03 2.13 23.79
N LYS A 195 8.41 3.17 23.25
CA LYS A 195 6.94 3.19 23.12
C LYS A 195 6.53 1.97 22.30
N GLN A 196 5.51 1.26 22.81
CA GLN A 196 5.08 -0.06 22.38
C GLN A 196 4.51 -0.16 20.94
N ASP A 197 4.58 0.92 20.15
CA ASP A 197 3.95 1.04 18.82
C ASP A 197 4.95 1.22 17.66
N TYR A 198 6.27 1.10 17.90
CA TYR A 198 7.26 1.24 16.83
C TYR A 198 7.40 -0.07 16.02
N ALA A 199 7.04 0.00 14.73
CA ALA A 199 7.38 -1.05 13.77
C ALA A 199 8.91 -1.16 13.65
N PHE A 200 9.47 -2.33 13.92
CA PHE A 200 10.91 -2.61 13.78
C PHE A 200 11.38 -2.73 12.31
N SER A 201 10.46 -2.63 11.35
CA SER A 201 10.67 -2.72 9.89
C SER A 201 10.54 -1.35 9.21
N GLY A 202 11.18 -1.15 8.06
CA GLY A 202 10.92 0.04 7.21
C GLY A 202 11.98 1.13 7.20
N ILE A 203 13.25 0.79 7.45
CA ILE A 203 14.39 1.72 7.41
C ILE A 203 14.51 2.43 6.04
N ILE A 204 14.09 1.77 4.95
CA ILE A 204 14.22 2.29 3.58
C ILE A 204 13.05 3.20 3.17
N GLY A 205 11.89 3.09 3.82
CA GLY A 205 10.65 3.72 3.35
C GLY A 205 9.78 2.78 2.52
N SER A 206 8.47 3.06 2.41
CA SER A 206 7.48 2.19 1.75
C SER A 206 7.59 2.12 0.22
N GLY A 207 8.34 3.04 -0.39
CA GLY A 207 8.49 3.16 -1.84
C GLY A 207 7.25 3.68 -2.56
N LEU A 208 6.23 4.16 -1.83
CA LEU A 208 4.98 4.63 -2.41
C LEU A 208 5.01 6.13 -2.67
N CYS A 209 4.58 6.55 -3.86
CA CYS A 209 4.37 7.96 -4.15
C CYS A 209 3.23 8.18 -5.15
N VAL A 210 2.72 9.40 -5.16
CA VAL A 210 1.54 9.77 -5.94
C VAL A 210 1.68 11.16 -6.53
N PHE A 211 1.14 11.34 -7.73
CA PHE A 211 1.05 12.61 -8.44
C PHE A 211 -0.40 12.83 -8.85
N SER A 212 -0.92 14.04 -8.61
CA SER A 212 -2.31 14.39 -8.89
C SER A 212 -2.42 15.72 -9.61
N LYS A 213 -3.30 15.76 -10.61
CA LYS A 213 -3.78 17.01 -11.21
C LYS A 213 -4.61 17.85 -10.24
N HIS A 214 -5.20 17.19 -9.25
CA HIS A 214 -6.15 17.78 -8.33
C HIS A 214 -5.50 18.03 -6.96
N PRO A 215 -5.92 19.08 -6.23
CA PRO A 215 -5.41 19.33 -4.89
C PRO A 215 -5.73 18.19 -3.92
N ILE A 216 -4.68 17.61 -3.31
CA ILE A 216 -4.80 16.62 -2.26
C ILE A 216 -5.26 17.33 -0.98
N GLN A 217 -6.41 16.95 -0.44
CA GLN A 217 -6.99 17.59 0.75
C GLN A 217 -6.38 17.01 2.03
N GLU A 218 -6.37 15.68 2.09
CA GLU A 218 -5.84 14.92 3.22
C GLU A 218 -5.03 13.75 2.67
N PHE A 219 -3.99 13.35 3.41
CA PHE A 219 -3.26 12.12 3.17
C PHE A 219 -2.96 11.42 4.49
N THR A 220 -2.89 10.11 4.47
CA THR A 220 -2.55 9.29 5.65
C THR A 220 -1.82 8.04 5.18
N GLN A 221 -0.96 7.48 6.01
CA GLN A 221 -0.32 6.19 5.74
C GLN A 221 -0.59 5.21 6.87
N HIS A 222 -0.74 3.94 6.49
CA HIS A 222 -0.77 2.81 7.41
C HIS A 222 0.32 1.82 7.01
N VAL A 223 1.32 1.66 7.88
CA VAL A 223 2.39 0.67 7.72
C VAL A 223 1.87 -0.66 8.25
N PHE A 224 1.99 -1.72 7.45
CA PHE A 224 1.51 -3.03 7.85
C PHE A 224 2.34 -3.61 8.99
N THR A 225 1.69 -4.42 9.83
CA THR A 225 2.34 -4.92 11.05
C THR A 225 3.30 -6.09 10.81
N LEU A 226 3.14 -6.82 9.71
CA LEU A 226 4.00 -7.95 9.33
C LEU A 226 4.62 -7.70 7.95
N ASN A 227 5.95 -7.58 7.91
CA ASN A 227 6.71 -7.22 6.69
C ASN A 227 7.82 -8.22 6.34
N GLY A 228 7.73 -9.46 6.81
CA GLY A 228 8.75 -10.49 6.55
C GLY A 228 9.69 -10.70 7.72
N TYR A 229 10.84 -11.36 7.48
CA TYR A 229 11.76 -11.78 8.53
C TYR A 229 13.09 -11.01 8.47
N PRO A 230 13.59 -10.44 9.58
CA PRO A 230 14.82 -9.64 9.60
C PRO A 230 16.08 -10.43 9.21
N TYR A 231 16.09 -11.73 9.50
CA TYR A 231 17.20 -12.63 9.19
C TYR A 231 17.19 -13.13 7.74
N MET A 232 16.14 -12.85 6.97
CA MET A 232 16.06 -13.16 5.54
C MET A 232 16.60 -11.99 4.72
N LEU A 233 17.92 -11.74 4.81
CA LEU A 233 18.57 -10.54 4.23
C LEU A 233 18.36 -10.38 2.71
N HIS A 234 18.16 -11.50 1.99
CA HIS A 234 17.88 -11.49 0.55
C HIS A 234 16.42 -11.16 0.21
N HIS A 235 15.55 -11.06 1.22
CA HIS A 235 14.14 -10.74 1.08
C HIS A 235 13.91 -9.32 1.64
N GLY A 236 13.84 -8.34 0.74
CA GLY A 236 13.94 -6.92 1.08
C GLY A 236 12.77 -6.35 1.89
N ASP A 237 11.61 -7.01 1.91
CA ASP A 237 10.34 -6.47 2.45
C ASP A 237 10.45 -5.99 3.91
N TRP A 238 11.23 -6.68 4.74
CA TRP A 238 11.38 -6.31 6.14
C TRP A 238 12.07 -4.96 6.30
N PHE A 239 12.97 -4.61 5.38
CA PHE A 239 13.63 -3.31 5.36
C PHE A 239 12.76 -2.21 4.74
N CYS A 240 11.78 -2.59 3.92
CA CYS A 240 10.94 -1.67 3.14
C CYS A 240 9.68 -1.19 3.88
N GLY A 241 9.22 -1.82 4.97
CA GLY A 241 8.10 -1.31 5.76
C GLY A 241 6.85 -1.06 4.92
N LYS A 242 6.35 -2.13 4.30
CA LYS A 242 5.22 -2.10 3.37
C LYS A 242 4.01 -1.41 3.99
N ALA A 243 3.24 -0.72 3.16
CA ALA A 243 2.21 0.18 3.63
C ALA A 243 1.07 0.35 2.62
N VAL A 244 0.03 1.04 3.07
CA VAL A 244 -0.97 1.67 2.22
C VAL A 244 -0.97 3.18 2.48
N GLY A 245 -0.91 3.96 1.41
CA GLY A 245 -1.11 5.41 1.41
C GLY A 245 -2.53 5.76 0.99
N LEU A 246 -3.20 6.60 1.76
CA LEU A 246 -4.52 7.18 1.46
C LEU A 246 -4.37 8.63 1.00
N LEU A 247 -5.16 9.01 0.01
CA LEU A 247 -5.41 10.38 -0.43
C LEU A 247 -6.91 10.67 -0.46
N VAL A 248 -7.30 11.82 0.07
CA VAL A 248 -8.66 12.35 -0.05
C VAL A 248 -8.66 13.51 -1.04
N LEU A 249 -9.44 13.38 -2.11
CA LEU A 249 -9.55 14.38 -3.17
C LEU A 249 -11.01 14.83 -3.33
N HIS A 250 -11.22 16.13 -3.57
CA HIS A 250 -12.53 16.67 -3.92
C HIS A 250 -12.61 16.97 -5.42
N LEU A 251 -13.38 16.15 -6.16
CA LEU A 251 -13.46 16.19 -7.61
C LEU A 251 -14.87 16.56 -8.07
N GLY A 252 -15.08 17.83 -8.42
CA GLY A 252 -16.40 18.28 -8.88
C GLY A 252 -17.51 18.07 -7.85
N GLY A 253 -17.16 18.10 -6.56
CA GLY A 253 -18.04 17.87 -5.40
C GLY A 253 -18.23 16.40 -5.00
N LEU A 254 -17.53 15.47 -5.65
CA LEU A 254 -17.32 14.10 -5.21
C LEU A 254 -16.14 14.03 -4.22
N VAL A 255 -16.25 13.24 -3.16
CA VAL A 255 -15.12 12.84 -2.31
C VAL A 255 -14.55 11.51 -2.80
N LEU A 256 -13.35 11.55 -3.38
CA LEU A 256 -12.60 10.37 -3.80
C LEU A 256 -11.55 10.02 -2.74
N ASN A 257 -11.64 8.80 -2.19
CA ASN A 257 -10.56 8.19 -1.45
C ASN A 257 -9.73 7.31 -2.40
N ALA A 258 -8.52 7.76 -2.72
CA ALA A 258 -7.56 6.99 -3.51
C ALA A 258 -6.52 6.35 -2.59
N TYR A 259 -6.24 5.07 -2.80
CA TYR A 259 -5.30 4.27 -2.05
C TYR A 259 -4.20 3.76 -2.98
N VAL A 260 -2.94 3.88 -2.56
CA VAL A 260 -1.78 3.24 -3.19
C VAL A 260 -1.18 2.24 -2.22
N THR A 261 -0.85 1.04 -2.67
CA THR A 261 -0.25 0.03 -1.79
C THR A 261 0.71 -0.88 -2.52
N HIS A 262 1.65 -1.44 -1.77
CA HIS A 262 2.51 -2.50 -2.22
C HIS A 262 2.55 -3.54 -1.11
N LEU A 263 1.98 -4.72 -1.34
CA LEU A 263 1.99 -5.79 -0.34
C LEU A 263 3.35 -6.54 -0.35
N HIS A 264 3.51 -7.45 0.59
CA HIS A 264 4.71 -8.26 0.72
C HIS A 264 4.90 -9.14 -0.54
N ALA A 265 6.13 -9.28 -1.03
CA ALA A 265 6.43 -10.07 -2.20
C ALA A 265 6.24 -11.58 -2.00
N GLU A 266 5.84 -12.29 -3.06
CA GLU A 266 5.88 -13.76 -3.12
C GLU A 266 7.24 -14.21 -3.68
N TYR A 267 8.11 -14.72 -2.82
CA TYR A 267 9.46 -15.15 -3.22
C TYR A 267 9.51 -16.57 -3.81
N SER A 268 8.48 -17.40 -3.57
CA SER A 268 8.41 -18.76 -4.10
C SER A 268 6.98 -19.27 -4.08
N ARG A 269 6.45 -19.63 -5.25
CA ARG A 269 5.09 -20.18 -5.37
C ARG A 269 4.94 -21.55 -4.72
N GLN A 270 5.99 -22.37 -4.75
CA GLN A 270 5.97 -23.73 -4.21
C GLN A 270 6.20 -23.76 -2.69
N LYS A 271 6.95 -22.79 -2.15
CA LYS A 271 7.28 -22.71 -0.72
C LYS A 271 7.14 -21.28 -0.21
N ASP A 272 5.90 -20.86 -0.07
CA ASP A 272 5.60 -19.53 0.43
C ASP A 272 5.54 -19.47 1.96
N ILE A 273 6.66 -19.08 2.56
CA ILE A 273 6.76 -18.88 4.01
C ILE A 273 6.15 -17.55 4.50
N TYR A 274 5.64 -16.72 3.57
CA TYR A 274 5.08 -15.39 3.83
C TYR A 274 3.58 -15.32 3.58
N LEU A 275 2.91 -16.44 3.31
CA LEU A 275 1.47 -16.46 3.04
C LEU A 275 0.68 -15.81 4.16
N ALA A 276 0.96 -16.18 5.42
CA ALA A 276 0.30 -15.60 6.59
C ALA A 276 0.54 -14.09 6.71
N HIS A 277 1.74 -13.60 6.33
CA HIS A 277 2.03 -12.17 6.29
C HIS A 277 1.19 -11.48 5.20
N ARG A 278 1.13 -12.03 3.98
CA ARG A 278 0.32 -11.46 2.89
C ARG A 278 -1.18 -11.45 3.22
N VAL A 279 -1.68 -12.52 3.85
CA VAL A 279 -3.08 -12.60 4.32
C VAL A 279 -3.36 -11.56 5.41
N ALA A 280 -2.45 -11.41 6.38
CA ALA A 280 -2.57 -10.38 7.41
C ALA A 280 -2.56 -8.96 6.82
N GLN A 281 -1.64 -8.67 5.89
CA GLN A 281 -1.60 -7.39 5.19
C GLN A 281 -2.86 -7.10 4.37
N ALA A 282 -3.36 -8.09 3.63
CA ALA A 282 -4.61 -7.97 2.89
C ALA A 282 -5.81 -7.70 3.84
N TRP A 283 -5.82 -8.35 5.01
CA TRP A 283 -6.82 -8.11 6.05
C TRP A 283 -6.73 -6.71 6.65
N GLU A 284 -5.53 -6.25 7.00
CA GLU A 284 -5.26 -4.89 7.49
C GLU A 284 -5.70 -3.85 6.46
N LEU A 285 -5.34 -4.04 5.18
CA LEU A 285 -5.74 -3.18 4.06
C LEU A 285 -7.27 -3.11 3.91
N ALA A 286 -7.94 -4.26 3.94
CA ALA A 286 -9.39 -4.35 3.82
C ALA A 286 -10.10 -3.61 4.97
N GLN A 287 -9.62 -3.78 6.19
CA GLN A 287 -10.13 -3.05 7.36
C GLN A 287 -9.84 -1.54 7.29
N PHE A 288 -8.65 -1.15 6.83
CA PHE A 288 -8.28 0.25 6.66
C PHE A 288 -9.22 0.95 5.68
N ILE A 289 -9.45 0.34 4.50
CA ILE A 289 -10.39 0.86 3.49
C ILE A 289 -11.80 0.96 4.07
N GLN A 290 -12.29 -0.09 4.73
CA GLN A 290 -13.66 -0.13 5.26
C GLN A 290 -13.88 0.90 6.39
N CYS A 291 -12.95 1.02 7.35
CA CYS A 291 -13.11 1.93 8.47
C CYS A 291 -13.04 3.39 8.02
N VAL A 292 -12.04 3.72 7.20
CA VAL A 292 -11.82 5.09 6.70
C VAL A 292 -12.95 5.51 5.76
N SER A 293 -13.31 4.67 4.79
CA SER A 293 -14.30 5.06 3.76
C SER A 293 -15.71 5.21 4.32
N LEU A 294 -16.01 4.58 5.47
CA LEU A 294 -17.28 4.73 6.17
C LEU A 294 -17.26 5.82 7.27
N GLY A 295 -16.14 6.51 7.48
CA GLY A 295 -16.00 7.50 8.56
C GLY A 295 -16.12 6.90 9.96
N LEU A 296 -15.80 5.61 10.12
CA LEU A 296 -15.89 4.91 11.40
C LEU A 296 -14.62 5.18 12.21
N ASN A 297 -14.76 5.98 13.26
CA ASN A 297 -13.68 6.28 14.18
C ASN A 297 -13.48 5.11 15.16
N ARG A 298 -12.76 4.07 14.74
CA ARG A 298 -12.28 3.04 15.67
C ARG A 298 -10.95 3.52 16.27
N GLY A 299 -10.67 3.18 17.53
CA GLY A 299 -9.60 3.82 18.31
C GLY A 299 -8.13 3.48 17.96
N SER A 300 -7.87 2.57 17.02
CA SER A 300 -6.52 2.15 16.60
C SER A 300 -5.97 2.89 15.36
N TRP A 301 -6.79 3.65 14.65
CA TRP A 301 -6.48 4.25 13.35
C TRP A 301 -6.43 5.76 13.57
N LYS A 302 -5.23 6.34 13.72
CA LYS A 302 -5.04 7.78 13.98
C LYS A 302 -5.23 8.64 12.71
N GLY A 303 -6.31 8.42 11.96
CA GLY A 303 -6.69 9.20 10.78
C GLY A 303 -8.06 9.83 10.97
N HIS A 304 -8.11 11.15 11.14
CA HIS A 304 -9.36 11.91 11.20
C HIS A 304 -9.85 12.23 9.77
N THR A 305 -10.31 11.23 9.01
CA THR A 305 -11.05 11.56 7.78
C THR A 305 -12.44 12.06 8.16
N SER A 306 -12.64 13.38 8.10
CA SER A 306 -13.87 14.03 8.56
C SER A 306 -15.11 13.74 7.69
N LYS A 307 -14.93 13.10 6.52
CA LYS A 307 -15.99 12.89 5.53
C LYS A 307 -16.00 11.46 4.99
N LYS A 308 -17.21 10.92 4.86
CA LYS A 308 -17.51 9.66 4.17
C LYS A 308 -17.13 9.81 2.69
N ALA A 309 -16.48 8.80 2.11
CA ALA A 309 -16.14 8.81 0.70
C ALA A 309 -17.39 8.57 -0.17
N ASP A 310 -17.39 9.12 -1.37
CA ASP A 310 -18.37 8.82 -2.41
C ASP A 310 -17.84 7.74 -3.36
N VAL A 311 -16.54 7.75 -3.62
CA VAL A 311 -15.84 6.76 -4.44
C VAL A 311 -14.56 6.32 -3.75
N ILE A 312 -14.28 5.03 -3.85
CA ILE A 312 -13.04 4.38 -3.42
C ILE A 312 -12.29 3.93 -4.68
N LEU A 313 -11.00 4.24 -4.72
CA LEU A 313 -10.05 3.75 -5.73
C LEU A 313 -8.86 3.15 -5.00
N LEU A 314 -8.53 1.90 -5.26
CA LEU A 314 -7.31 1.26 -4.77
C LEU A 314 -6.45 0.86 -5.97
N CYS A 315 -5.20 1.28 -5.97
CA CYS A 315 -4.22 0.90 -6.96
C CYS A 315 -2.97 0.33 -6.29
N GLY A 316 -2.35 -0.64 -6.97
CA GLY A 316 -0.98 -1.01 -6.67
C GLY A 316 -0.67 -2.49 -6.86
N ASP A 317 0.56 -2.84 -6.47
CA ASP A 317 1.10 -4.18 -6.53
C ASP A 317 0.69 -4.98 -5.29
N LEU A 318 -0.26 -5.88 -5.46
CA LEU A 318 -0.76 -6.71 -4.37
C LEU A 318 0.10 -7.96 -4.14
N ASN A 319 1.06 -8.29 -5.01
CA ASN A 319 1.85 -9.54 -4.93
C ASN A 319 0.97 -10.79 -4.72
N LEU A 320 -0.26 -10.76 -5.24
CA LEU A 320 -1.28 -11.78 -5.08
C LEU A 320 -1.95 -12.01 -6.43
N HIS A 321 -2.04 -13.26 -6.85
CA HIS A 321 -2.80 -13.62 -8.05
C HIS A 321 -4.31 -13.45 -7.81
N PRO A 322 -5.14 -13.32 -8.86
CA PRO A 322 -6.58 -13.06 -8.70
C PRO A 322 -7.32 -14.10 -7.85
N LYS A 323 -6.86 -15.35 -7.83
CA LYS A 323 -7.48 -16.45 -7.06
C LYS A 323 -6.87 -16.65 -5.67
N ASP A 324 -5.80 -15.93 -5.34
CA ASP A 324 -5.13 -16.07 -4.06
C ASP A 324 -6.01 -15.59 -2.92
N LEU A 325 -5.82 -16.18 -1.74
CA LEU A 325 -6.65 -15.94 -0.57
C LEU A 325 -6.70 -14.47 -0.15
N GLY A 326 -5.55 -13.77 -0.16
CA GLY A 326 -5.50 -12.36 0.18
C GLY A 326 -6.29 -11.47 -0.78
N CYS A 327 -6.24 -11.78 -2.09
CA CYS A 327 -6.95 -11.03 -3.13
C CYS A 327 -8.46 -11.20 -2.99
N ARG A 328 -8.92 -12.46 -2.85
CA ARG A 328 -10.32 -12.79 -2.56
C ARG A 328 -10.79 -12.15 -1.25
N LEU A 329 -9.99 -12.23 -0.18
CA LEU A 329 -10.33 -11.64 1.12
C LEU A 329 -10.56 -10.13 1.01
N LEU A 330 -9.65 -9.43 0.33
CA LEU A 330 -9.73 -8.00 0.11
C LEU A 330 -10.99 -7.63 -0.67
N MET A 331 -11.22 -8.26 -1.83
CA MET A 331 -12.35 -7.94 -2.71
C MET A 331 -13.70 -8.28 -2.08
N GLU A 332 -13.85 -9.48 -1.51
CA GLU A 332 -15.10 -9.94 -0.89
C GLU A 332 -15.47 -9.10 0.35
N TYR A 333 -14.49 -8.72 1.16
CA TYR A 333 -14.75 -7.93 2.36
C TYR A 333 -15.07 -6.46 2.06
N THR A 334 -14.38 -5.87 1.08
CA THR A 334 -14.56 -4.45 0.72
C THR A 334 -15.65 -4.23 -0.32
N GLY A 335 -15.99 -5.25 -1.12
CA GLY A 335 -16.84 -5.14 -2.30
C GLY A 335 -16.22 -4.28 -3.40
N LEU A 336 -14.88 -4.24 -3.48
CA LEU A 336 -14.18 -3.56 -4.57
C LEU A 336 -14.26 -4.40 -5.85
N HIS A 337 -14.50 -3.72 -6.97
CA HIS A 337 -14.54 -4.32 -8.29
C HIS A 337 -13.19 -4.20 -8.99
N ASP A 338 -12.81 -5.24 -9.71
CA ASP A 338 -11.58 -5.29 -10.50
C ASP A 338 -11.78 -4.65 -11.88
N ALA A 339 -11.06 -3.57 -12.18
CA ALA A 339 -11.14 -2.87 -13.46
C ALA A 339 -10.86 -3.76 -14.67
N TYR A 340 -10.04 -4.79 -14.53
CA TYR A 340 -9.78 -5.75 -15.60
C TYR A 340 -11.01 -6.62 -15.88
N MET A 341 -11.68 -7.09 -14.83
CA MET A 341 -12.85 -7.96 -14.96
C MET A 341 -14.08 -7.20 -15.47
N GLU A 342 -14.18 -5.90 -15.16
CA GLU A 342 -15.35 -5.07 -15.48
C GLU A 342 -15.27 -4.34 -16.83
N THR A 343 -14.08 -4.19 -17.40
CA THR A 343 -13.91 -3.43 -18.66
C THR A 343 -14.28 -4.25 -19.88
N HIS A 344 -14.97 -3.63 -20.85
CA HIS A 344 -15.23 -4.22 -22.17
C HIS A 344 -14.24 -3.76 -23.25
N ASP A 345 -13.40 -2.76 -22.95
CA ASP A 345 -12.34 -2.27 -23.84
C ASP A 345 -10.99 -2.42 -23.12
N PHE A 346 -10.48 -3.65 -23.11
CA PHE A 346 -9.15 -3.98 -22.62
C PHE A 346 -8.13 -3.98 -23.76
N LYS A 347 -6.97 -3.34 -23.55
CA LYS A 347 -5.83 -3.40 -24.49
C LYS A 347 -4.53 -3.63 -23.74
N GLY A 348 -3.94 -4.81 -23.89
CA GLY A 348 -2.77 -5.16 -23.13
C GLY A 348 -2.36 -6.60 -23.33
N SER A 349 -1.54 -7.09 -22.41
CA SER A 349 -1.13 -8.48 -22.33
C SER A 349 -2.31 -9.40 -22.00
N ASP A 350 -2.26 -10.65 -22.45
CA ASP A 350 -3.27 -11.66 -22.17
C ASP A 350 -3.60 -11.76 -20.67
N GLU A 351 -4.85 -12.06 -20.32
CA GLU A 351 -5.33 -12.21 -18.93
C GLU A 351 -5.02 -11.01 -18.00
N GLY A 352 -4.63 -9.86 -18.55
CA GLY A 352 -4.23 -8.69 -17.77
C GLY A 352 -2.89 -8.86 -17.06
N TYR A 353 -1.97 -9.69 -17.57
CA TYR A 353 -0.66 -9.90 -16.96
C TYR A 353 0.16 -8.61 -16.88
N THR A 354 0.79 -8.42 -15.72
CA THR A 354 1.59 -7.24 -15.38
C THR A 354 3.07 -7.55 -15.19
N MET A 355 3.46 -8.82 -15.14
CA MET A 355 4.83 -9.26 -15.42
C MET A 355 4.78 -10.26 -16.57
N VAL A 356 5.42 -9.94 -17.69
CA VAL A 356 5.28 -10.72 -18.94
C VAL A 356 6.61 -11.22 -19.48
N PRO A 357 6.64 -12.38 -20.17
CA PRO A 357 7.88 -12.93 -20.74
C PRO A 357 8.60 -12.01 -21.71
N ALA A 358 7.86 -11.14 -22.40
CA ALA A 358 8.41 -10.15 -23.34
C ALA A 358 9.18 -9.01 -22.65
N ASN A 359 8.96 -8.78 -21.36
CA ASN A 359 9.62 -7.73 -20.61
C ASN A 359 11.05 -8.16 -20.25
N CYS A 360 12.04 -7.42 -20.75
CA CYS A 360 13.45 -7.77 -20.60
C CYS A 360 14.02 -7.58 -19.18
N TYR A 361 13.25 -6.99 -18.25
CA TYR A 361 13.65 -6.84 -16.86
C TYR A 361 13.09 -7.94 -15.95
N VAL A 362 12.07 -8.69 -16.40
CA VAL A 362 11.52 -9.83 -15.66
C VAL A 362 12.50 -11.00 -15.71
N LYS A 363 12.76 -11.63 -14.56
CA LYS A 363 13.60 -12.83 -14.51
C LYS A 363 12.78 -14.03 -14.98
N GLN A 364 13.26 -14.73 -16.01
CA GLN A 364 12.56 -15.89 -16.57
C GLN A 364 12.33 -17.00 -15.54
N GLN A 365 13.20 -17.13 -14.53
CA GLN A 365 13.01 -18.10 -13.44
C GLN A 365 11.73 -17.82 -12.61
N GLU A 366 11.33 -16.56 -12.48
CA GLU A 366 10.11 -16.18 -11.74
C GLU A 366 8.84 -16.53 -12.53
N LEU A 367 8.95 -16.61 -13.87
CA LEU A 367 7.87 -16.98 -14.78
C LEU A 367 7.75 -18.49 -15.02
N GLU A 368 8.68 -19.33 -14.55
CA GLU A 368 8.59 -20.80 -14.79
C GLU A 368 7.23 -21.42 -14.37
N PRO A 369 6.62 -21.05 -13.24
CA PRO A 369 5.30 -21.56 -12.87
C PRO A 369 4.16 -20.96 -13.72
N PHE A 370 4.43 -19.86 -14.43
CA PHE A 370 3.46 -18.99 -15.08
C PHE A 370 3.96 -18.52 -16.46
N LEU A 371 4.10 -19.46 -17.40
CA LEU A 371 4.72 -19.24 -18.71
C LEU A 371 4.12 -18.08 -19.52
N SER A 372 2.83 -17.77 -19.32
CA SER A 372 2.14 -16.70 -20.04
C SER A 372 2.31 -15.32 -19.38
N GLY A 373 2.74 -15.27 -18.12
CA GLY A 373 2.84 -14.04 -17.33
C GLY A 373 2.14 -14.16 -15.98
N ILE A 374 2.36 -13.14 -15.14
CA ILE A 374 1.84 -13.03 -13.78
C ILE A 374 1.02 -11.74 -13.67
N ARG A 375 -0.14 -11.82 -13.01
CA ARG A 375 -1.01 -10.67 -12.74
C ARG A 375 -1.05 -10.41 -11.25
N ILE A 376 -0.39 -9.34 -10.83
CA ILE A 376 -0.25 -8.95 -9.41
C ILE A 376 -0.50 -7.46 -9.16
N ASP A 377 -0.60 -6.65 -10.21
CA ASP A 377 -0.98 -5.24 -10.09
C ASP A 377 -2.47 -5.06 -10.40
N TYR A 378 -3.12 -4.15 -9.68
CA TYR A 378 -4.57 -3.97 -9.77
C TYR A 378 -4.99 -2.50 -9.76
N VAL A 379 -6.11 -2.23 -10.44
CA VAL A 379 -6.92 -1.02 -10.27
C VAL A 379 -8.30 -1.49 -9.80
N LEU A 380 -8.57 -1.31 -8.51
CA LEU A 380 -9.82 -1.71 -7.88
C LEU A 380 -10.64 -0.49 -7.51
N TYR A 381 -11.97 -0.57 -7.61
CA TYR A 381 -12.81 0.59 -7.34
C TYR A 381 -14.19 0.22 -6.82
N LYS A 382 -14.84 1.17 -6.15
CA LYS A 382 -16.21 1.06 -5.65
C LYS A 382 -16.85 2.43 -5.52
N ALA A 383 -18.12 2.54 -5.87
CA ALA A 383 -18.93 3.70 -5.50
C ALA A 383 -19.71 3.40 -4.22
N ILE A 384 -19.86 4.42 -3.39
CA ILE A 384 -20.72 4.43 -2.21
C ILE A 384 -22.09 5.02 -2.63
N SER A 385 -23.13 4.78 -1.81
CA SER A 385 -24.52 5.14 -2.09
C SER A 385 -24.69 6.55 -2.67
N GLY A 386 -25.47 6.66 -3.76
CA GLY A 386 -25.73 7.91 -4.49
C GLY A 386 -24.93 8.07 -5.78
N PHE A 387 -23.92 7.21 -6.00
CA PHE A 387 -23.09 7.22 -7.20
C PHE A 387 -22.99 5.83 -7.84
N TYR A 388 -22.72 5.85 -9.14
CA TYR A 388 -22.36 4.70 -9.96
C TYR A 388 -20.98 4.94 -10.56
N ILE A 389 -20.13 3.92 -10.55
CA ILE A 389 -18.81 3.95 -11.17
C ILE A 389 -18.66 2.75 -12.11
N SER A 390 -18.04 2.96 -13.25
CA SER A 390 -17.70 1.88 -14.19
C SER A 390 -16.32 2.11 -14.81
N CYS A 391 -15.59 1.03 -15.09
CA CYS A 391 -14.39 1.07 -15.91
C CYS A 391 -14.78 1.10 -17.40
N LYS A 392 -14.36 2.15 -18.12
CA LYS A 392 -14.63 2.28 -19.56
C LYS A 392 -13.56 1.64 -20.41
N THR A 393 -12.31 1.82 -20.02
CA THR A 393 -11.16 1.25 -20.71
C THR A 393 -10.09 0.90 -19.69
N LEU A 394 -9.40 -0.21 -19.88
CA LEU A 394 -8.17 -0.53 -19.16
C LEU A 394 -7.09 -0.86 -20.19
N LYS A 395 -5.90 -0.31 -20.01
CA LYS A 395 -4.76 -0.65 -20.85
C LYS A 395 -3.58 -1.09 -20.01
N THR A 396 -2.77 -2.00 -20.54
CA THR A 396 -1.43 -2.28 -20.01
C THR A 396 -0.36 -1.84 -21.02
N THR A 397 0.85 -1.56 -20.53
CA THR A 397 2.03 -1.72 -21.40
C THR A 397 2.25 -3.22 -21.67
N THR A 398 3.05 -3.56 -22.68
CA THR A 398 3.15 -4.96 -23.17
C THR A 398 4.61 -5.42 -23.38
N GLY A 399 5.49 -5.18 -22.39
CA GLY A 399 6.88 -5.63 -22.44
C GLY A 399 7.78 -4.84 -23.41
N HIS A 400 7.22 -3.84 -24.08
CA HIS A 400 7.91 -2.87 -24.91
C HIS A 400 7.30 -1.49 -24.70
N HIS A 401 8.14 -0.46 -24.58
CA HIS A 401 7.63 0.90 -24.59
C HIS A 401 7.34 1.34 -26.04
N PRO A 402 6.15 1.92 -26.34
CA PRO A 402 5.73 2.22 -27.70
C PRO A 402 6.73 3.05 -28.51
N ASN A 403 7.50 3.92 -27.85
CA ASN A 403 8.38 4.89 -28.51
C ASN A 403 9.89 4.62 -28.31
N SER A 404 10.28 3.76 -27.37
CA SER A 404 11.71 3.58 -26.99
C SER A 404 12.16 2.12 -26.97
N GLY A 405 11.29 1.17 -27.30
CA GLY A 405 11.60 -0.25 -27.45
C GLY A 405 11.84 -1.03 -26.15
N THR A 406 12.20 -0.37 -25.05
CA THR A 406 12.47 -0.98 -23.73
C THR A 406 11.41 -0.59 -22.69
N PRO A 407 10.96 -1.51 -21.81
CA PRO A 407 9.95 -1.26 -20.78
C PRO A 407 10.22 -0.09 -19.82
N LEU A 408 9.17 0.41 -19.17
CA LEU A 408 9.29 1.41 -18.09
C LEU A 408 9.71 0.78 -16.76
N SER A 409 9.36 -0.49 -16.54
CA SER A 409 9.68 -1.28 -15.36
C SER A 409 9.74 -2.76 -15.73
N ASP A 410 10.10 -3.65 -14.80
CA ASP A 410 9.83 -5.09 -14.89
C ASP A 410 8.33 -5.41 -14.75
N HIS A 411 7.54 -4.47 -14.22
CA HIS A 411 6.09 -4.49 -14.29
C HIS A 411 5.53 -3.67 -15.47
N GLU A 412 4.35 -4.06 -15.95
CA GLU A 412 3.56 -3.33 -16.93
C GLU A 412 2.63 -2.34 -16.23
N ALA A 413 2.56 -1.11 -16.75
CA ALA A 413 1.71 -0.07 -16.18
C ALA A 413 0.24 -0.35 -16.45
N LEU A 414 -0.63 -0.11 -15.46
CA LEU A 414 -2.09 -0.16 -15.61
C LEU A 414 -2.65 1.25 -15.82
N MET A 415 -3.41 1.44 -16.90
CA MET A 415 -3.98 2.72 -17.32
C MET A 415 -5.49 2.60 -17.45
N ALA A 416 -6.23 3.01 -16.42
CA ALA A 416 -7.67 2.89 -16.36
C ALA A 416 -8.36 4.23 -16.68
N THR A 417 -9.49 4.16 -17.39
CA THR A 417 -10.44 5.27 -17.48
C THR A 417 -11.72 4.87 -16.77
N LEU A 418 -11.99 5.50 -15.63
CA LEU A 418 -13.20 5.30 -14.84
C LEU A 418 -14.21 6.42 -15.15
N CYS A 419 -15.50 6.09 -15.12
CA CYS A 419 -16.58 7.03 -15.27
C CYS A 419 -17.51 6.94 -14.07
N VAL A 420 -17.62 8.06 -13.33
CA VAL A 420 -18.50 8.22 -12.17
C VAL A 420 -19.70 9.06 -12.57
N ARG A 421 -20.90 8.62 -12.19
CA ARG A 421 -22.18 9.29 -12.46
C ARG A 421 -23.06 9.22 -11.21
N HIS A 422 -24.08 10.06 -11.13
CA HIS A 422 -25.14 9.83 -10.14
C HIS A 422 -25.94 8.57 -10.49
N SER A 423 -26.31 7.82 -9.47
CA SER A 423 -27.28 6.75 -9.62
C SER A 423 -28.67 7.34 -9.92
N PRO A 424 -29.48 6.73 -10.80
CA PRO A 424 -30.88 7.11 -10.97
C PRO A 424 -31.64 7.04 -9.63
N PRO A 425 -32.71 7.84 -9.42
CA PRO A 425 -33.49 7.85 -8.17
C PRO A 425 -34.29 6.56 -7.85
N GLU A 426 -34.01 5.41 -8.47
CA GLU A 426 -34.80 4.20 -8.29
C GLU A 426 -33.99 3.00 -7.80
N HIS A 427 -34.60 2.35 -6.81
CA HIS A 427 -34.13 1.25 -5.97
C HIS A 427 -32.86 1.55 -5.19
N ASN A 428 -33.04 1.90 -3.91
CA ASN A 428 -32.04 1.57 -2.89
C ASN A 428 -31.75 0.06 -3.03
N PRO A 429 -30.60 -0.37 -3.57
CA PRO A 429 -30.13 -1.67 -3.18
C PRO A 429 -29.76 -1.46 -1.72
N SER A 430 -30.57 -1.96 -0.79
CA SER A 430 -30.01 -2.30 0.50
C SER A 430 -28.70 -3.06 0.23
N PRO A 431 -27.63 -2.88 1.01
CA PRO A 431 -26.45 -3.73 0.93
C PRO A 431 -26.80 -5.12 1.49
N THR A 432 -27.87 -5.72 0.98
CA THR A 432 -28.23 -7.11 1.11
C THR A 432 -27.40 -7.84 0.09
N HIS A 433 -26.15 -8.13 0.46
CA HIS A 433 -25.41 -9.22 -0.13
C HIS A 433 -26.34 -10.41 -0.29
N GLY A 434 -26.47 -10.90 -1.52
CA GLY A 434 -27.28 -12.08 -1.78
C GLY A 434 -26.80 -13.27 -0.94
N PRO A 435 -27.63 -14.31 -0.74
CA PRO A 435 -27.23 -15.50 0.01
C PRO A 435 -25.92 -16.14 -0.52
N ALA A 436 -25.70 -16.10 -1.84
CA ALA A 436 -24.51 -16.62 -2.50
C ALA A 436 -23.24 -15.79 -2.21
N GLU A 437 -23.30 -14.46 -2.33
CA GLU A 437 -22.18 -13.56 -2.00
C GLU A 437 -21.82 -13.64 -0.51
N ARG A 438 -22.82 -13.70 0.37
CA ARG A 438 -22.59 -13.83 1.81
C ARG A 438 -21.96 -15.20 2.15
N SER A 439 -22.30 -16.25 1.41
CA SER A 439 -21.64 -17.55 1.52
C SER A 439 -20.18 -17.52 1.05
N SER A 440 -19.88 -16.78 -0.03
CA SER A 440 -18.50 -16.56 -0.51
C SER A 440 -17.65 -15.89 0.57
N LEU A 441 -18.09 -14.74 1.09
CA LEU A 441 -17.40 -14.01 2.14
C LEU A 441 -17.13 -14.86 3.39
N ILE A 442 -18.11 -15.64 3.85
CA ILE A 442 -17.94 -16.53 5.01
C ILE A 442 -16.90 -17.62 4.73
N SER A 443 -16.83 -18.16 3.52
CA SER A 443 -15.79 -19.13 3.13
C SER A 443 -14.41 -18.49 3.20
N VAL A 444 -14.25 -17.34 2.56
CA VAL A 444 -12.95 -16.64 2.48
C VAL A 444 -12.46 -16.21 3.86
N LEU A 445 -13.36 -15.72 4.73
CA LEU A 445 -13.02 -15.38 6.12
C LEU A 445 -12.57 -16.60 6.93
N LYS A 446 -13.16 -17.79 6.71
CA LYS A 446 -12.74 -19.04 7.37
C LYS A 446 -11.37 -19.49 6.88
N GLU A 447 -11.12 -19.43 5.56
CA GLU A 447 -9.83 -19.75 4.97
C GLU A 447 -8.74 -18.82 5.52
N ALA A 448 -8.97 -17.50 5.51
CA ALA A 448 -8.05 -16.51 6.07
C ALA A 448 -7.76 -16.76 7.56
N TRP A 449 -8.78 -17.03 8.36
CA TRP A 449 -8.62 -17.37 9.77
C TRP A 449 -7.76 -18.62 9.98
N THR A 450 -7.90 -19.62 9.11
CA THR A 450 -7.13 -20.87 9.17
C THR A 450 -5.67 -20.65 8.80
N GLU A 451 -5.39 -19.84 7.77
CA GLU A 451 -4.03 -19.47 7.39
C GLU A 451 -3.32 -18.64 8.47
N LEU A 452 -4.01 -17.70 9.12
CA LEU A 452 -3.43 -16.97 10.25
C LEU A 452 -3.17 -17.88 11.46
N ASP A 453 -4.00 -18.91 11.69
CA ASP A 453 -3.74 -19.91 12.74
C ASP A 453 -2.48 -20.73 12.45
N GLN A 454 -2.31 -21.17 11.20
CA GLN A 454 -1.11 -21.88 10.76
C GLN A 454 0.15 -21.02 10.92
N GLY A 455 0.11 -19.77 10.47
CA GLY A 455 1.21 -18.82 10.66
C GLY A 455 1.54 -18.59 12.12
N MET A 456 0.52 -18.44 12.97
CA MET A 456 0.71 -18.25 14.42
C MET A 456 1.31 -19.51 15.08
N ALA A 457 0.90 -20.70 14.67
CA ALA A 457 1.49 -21.95 15.14
C ALA A 457 2.97 -22.07 14.71
N GLN A 458 3.30 -21.65 13.49
CA GLN A 458 4.68 -21.60 13.00
C GLN A 458 5.52 -20.60 13.82
N ALA A 459 5.05 -19.38 14.03
CA ALA A 459 5.73 -18.36 14.83
C ALA A 459 5.99 -18.85 16.27
N ARG A 460 4.99 -19.50 16.91
CA ARG A 460 5.15 -20.11 18.24
C ARG A 460 6.21 -21.21 18.29
N ARG A 461 6.30 -22.05 17.25
CA ARG A 461 7.35 -23.07 17.16
C ARG A 461 8.72 -22.42 17.09
N TRP A 462 8.88 -21.40 16.25
CA TRP A 462 10.14 -20.66 16.14
C TRP A 462 10.51 -19.92 17.42
N SER A 463 9.57 -19.26 18.08
CA SER A 463 9.84 -18.63 19.37
C SER A 463 10.23 -19.67 20.42
N THR A 464 9.60 -20.84 20.45
CA THR A 464 9.95 -21.90 21.40
C THR A 464 11.37 -22.44 21.15
N LEU A 465 11.70 -22.74 19.89
CA LEU A 465 13.05 -23.21 19.51
C LEU A 465 14.13 -22.17 19.81
N ALA A 466 13.89 -20.91 19.47
CA ALA A 466 14.80 -19.81 19.77
C ALA A 466 14.95 -19.59 21.28
N GLY A 467 13.88 -19.76 22.05
CA GLY A 467 13.91 -19.70 23.51
C GLY A 467 14.79 -20.80 24.11
N TYR A 468 14.68 -22.04 23.63
CA TYR A 468 15.58 -23.13 24.05
C TYR A 468 17.03 -22.87 23.67
N ALA A 469 17.30 -22.35 22.47
CA ALA A 469 18.65 -22.01 22.04
C ALA A 469 19.27 -20.88 22.90
N ALA A 470 18.49 -19.84 23.21
CA ALA A 470 18.91 -18.77 24.11
C ALA A 470 19.17 -19.28 25.54
N GLY A 471 18.29 -20.14 26.05
CA GLY A 471 18.45 -20.78 27.37
C GLY A 471 19.69 -21.66 27.45
N LEU A 472 19.96 -22.47 26.41
CA LEU A 472 21.20 -23.25 26.30
C LEU A 472 22.43 -22.34 26.25
N GLY A 473 22.39 -21.25 25.47
CA GLY A 473 23.47 -20.26 25.42
C GLY A 473 23.75 -19.63 26.79
N LEU A 474 22.71 -19.27 27.55
CA LEU A 474 22.85 -18.73 28.91
C LEU A 474 23.45 -19.76 29.88
N LEU A 475 23.05 -21.04 29.78
CA LEU A 475 23.63 -22.11 30.57
C LEU A 475 25.12 -22.30 30.25
N LEU A 476 25.48 -22.33 28.97
CA LEU A 476 26.88 -22.41 28.53
C LEU A 476 27.70 -21.22 29.02
N LEU A 477 27.13 -20.01 29.01
CA LEU A 477 27.77 -18.81 29.52
C LEU A 477 28.02 -18.89 31.04
N ALA A 478 27.05 -19.40 31.80
CA ALA A 478 27.20 -19.62 33.24
C ALA A 478 28.29 -20.65 33.56
N LEU A 479 28.33 -21.77 32.83
CA LEU A 479 29.37 -22.78 32.95
C LEU A 479 30.75 -22.21 32.60
N LEU A 480 30.83 -21.39 31.55
CA LEU A 480 32.05 -20.72 31.15
C LEU A 480 32.59 -19.80 32.26
N CYS A 481 31.71 -19.00 32.88
CA CYS A 481 32.07 -18.15 34.01
C CYS A 481 32.59 -18.98 35.20
N ALA A 482 31.96 -20.12 35.51
CA ALA A 482 32.41 -21.00 36.59
C ALA A 482 33.83 -21.56 36.32
N LEU A 483 34.09 -22.03 35.09
CA LEU A 483 35.40 -22.56 34.70
C LEU A 483 36.52 -21.50 34.72
N VAL A 484 36.21 -20.24 34.43
CA VAL A 484 37.16 -19.13 34.53
C VAL A 484 37.52 -18.84 35.98
N VAL A 485 36.55 -18.87 36.89
CA VAL A 485 36.76 -18.66 38.34
C VAL A 485 37.65 -19.75 38.93
N GLU A 486 37.52 -21.00 38.47
CA GLU A 486 38.36 -22.12 38.90
C GLU A 486 39.79 -22.11 38.33
N GLY A 487 40.14 -21.11 37.51
CA GLY A 487 41.53 -20.82 37.09
C GLY A 487 42.13 -21.75 36.04
N GLY A 488 41.42 -22.77 35.57
CA GLY A 488 41.98 -23.82 34.72
C GLY A 488 42.00 -23.56 33.21
N PHE A 489 41.19 -22.64 32.68
CA PHE A 489 40.87 -22.60 31.23
C PHE A 489 40.63 -21.20 30.66
N ARG A 490 41.40 -20.19 31.10
CA ARG A 490 41.15 -18.78 30.72
C ARG A 490 41.23 -18.53 29.21
N GLU A 491 42.20 -19.14 28.53
CA GLU A 491 42.40 -18.98 27.08
C GLU A 491 41.27 -19.63 26.26
N VAL A 492 40.81 -20.82 26.68
CA VAL A 492 39.66 -21.51 26.07
C VAL A 492 38.37 -20.74 26.32
N ALA A 493 38.23 -20.14 27.51
CA ALA A 493 37.06 -19.36 27.86
C ALA A 493 36.91 -18.10 27.02
N ILE A 494 38.01 -17.40 26.72
CA ILE A 494 38.01 -16.24 25.82
C ILE A 494 37.54 -16.63 24.40
N LEU A 495 37.95 -17.79 23.91
CA LEU A 495 37.57 -18.28 22.57
C LEU A 495 36.08 -18.65 22.50
N LEU A 496 35.51 -19.22 23.57
CA LEU A 496 34.11 -19.66 23.60
C LEU A 496 33.13 -18.54 23.99
N TRP A 497 33.60 -17.48 24.64
CA TRP A 497 32.76 -16.35 25.06
C TRP A 497 32.00 -15.72 23.88
N THR A 498 32.74 -15.33 22.83
CA THR A 498 32.18 -14.66 21.66
C THR A 498 31.07 -15.46 20.96
N PRO A 499 31.26 -16.75 20.60
CA PRO A 499 30.20 -17.53 19.96
C PRO A 499 29.01 -17.81 20.89
N ILE A 500 29.22 -17.98 22.20
CA ILE A 500 28.12 -18.19 23.16
C ILE A 500 27.29 -16.92 23.32
N VAL A 501 27.92 -15.76 23.47
CA VAL A 501 27.23 -14.47 23.51
C VAL A 501 26.49 -14.21 22.19
N GLY A 502 27.13 -14.51 21.05
CA GLY A 502 26.50 -14.43 19.74
C GLY A 502 25.24 -15.31 19.63
N LEU A 503 25.29 -16.54 20.15
CA LEU A 503 24.14 -17.45 20.21
C LEU A 503 23.02 -16.87 21.07
N VAL A 504 23.33 -16.37 22.28
CA VAL A 504 22.32 -15.79 23.19
C VAL A 504 21.65 -14.57 22.56
N LEU A 505 22.43 -13.65 22.00
CA LEU A 505 21.89 -12.43 21.37
C LEU A 505 21.10 -12.75 20.10
N GLY A 506 21.63 -13.62 19.23
CA GLY A 506 20.97 -14.01 17.99
C GLY A 506 19.67 -14.77 18.25
N ALA A 507 19.70 -15.79 19.10
CA ALA A 507 18.51 -16.55 19.48
C ALA A 507 17.51 -15.69 20.26
N GLY A 508 17.98 -14.79 21.13
CA GLY A 508 17.13 -13.82 21.83
C GLY A 508 16.41 -12.86 20.87
N ALA A 509 17.09 -12.35 19.85
CA ALA A 509 16.48 -11.50 18.83
C ALA A 509 15.40 -12.25 18.03
N VAL A 510 15.70 -13.49 17.59
CA VAL A 510 14.74 -14.36 16.89
C VAL A 510 13.53 -14.69 17.79
N TYR A 511 13.77 -14.98 19.07
CA TYR A 511 12.71 -15.20 20.07
C TYR A 511 11.77 -14.00 20.17
N LEU A 512 12.32 -12.80 20.40
CA LEU A 512 11.53 -11.58 20.55
C LEU A 512 10.74 -11.25 19.27
N PHE A 513 11.36 -11.43 18.11
CA PHE A 513 10.70 -11.25 16.83
C PHE A 513 9.47 -12.16 16.68
N HIS A 514 9.62 -13.47 16.86
CA HIS A 514 8.51 -14.42 16.69
C HIS A 514 7.44 -14.31 17.79
N VAL A 515 7.81 -13.85 18.99
CA VAL A 515 6.83 -13.46 20.02
C VAL A 515 5.97 -12.29 19.52
N GLN A 516 6.59 -11.28 18.92
CA GLN A 516 5.85 -10.13 18.37
C GLN A 516 5.00 -10.54 17.15
N GLU A 517 5.54 -11.36 16.26
CA GLU A 517 4.80 -11.93 15.13
C GLU A 517 3.55 -12.68 15.60
N THR A 518 3.71 -13.55 16.61
CA THR A 518 2.60 -14.30 17.23
C THR A 518 1.52 -13.35 17.77
N LYS A 519 1.92 -12.25 18.44
CA LYS A 519 0.98 -11.25 18.98
C LYS A 519 0.20 -10.56 17.85
N ASN A 520 0.87 -10.14 16.79
CA ASN A 520 0.23 -9.47 15.64
C ASN A 520 -0.75 -10.43 14.94
N LEU A 521 -0.31 -11.65 14.61
CA LEU A 521 -1.17 -12.68 14.00
C LEU A 521 -2.37 -13.02 14.89
N CYS A 522 -2.19 -13.09 16.20
CA CYS A 522 -3.28 -13.32 17.15
C CYS A 522 -4.32 -12.20 17.14
N ARG A 523 -3.88 -10.93 17.04
CA ARG A 523 -4.78 -9.78 16.94
C ARG A 523 -5.61 -9.85 15.67
N ASP A 524 -4.95 -10.02 14.52
CA ASP A 524 -5.62 -10.03 13.21
C ASP A 524 -6.60 -11.22 13.11
N ARG A 525 -6.23 -12.38 13.66
CA ARG A 525 -7.11 -13.55 13.78
C ARG A 525 -8.34 -13.26 14.65
N ALA A 526 -8.17 -12.59 15.79
CA ALA A 526 -9.29 -12.25 16.68
C ALA A 526 -10.28 -11.28 16.00
N GLU A 527 -9.76 -10.32 15.23
CA GLU A 527 -10.57 -9.40 14.44
C GLU A 527 -11.35 -10.13 13.33
N LEU A 528 -10.68 -11.02 12.58
CA LEU A 528 -11.33 -11.90 11.61
C LEU A 528 -12.42 -12.75 12.25
N GLN A 529 -12.17 -13.34 13.42
CA GLN A 529 -13.13 -14.16 14.13
C GLN A 529 -14.37 -13.35 14.54
N HIS A 530 -14.19 -12.12 15.00
CA HIS A 530 -15.29 -11.22 15.34
C HIS A 530 -16.13 -10.87 14.10
N VAL A 531 -15.49 -10.60 12.96
CA VAL A 531 -16.19 -10.34 11.68
C VAL A 531 -16.93 -11.58 11.20
N LEU A 532 -16.29 -12.75 11.23
CA LEU A 532 -16.87 -14.02 10.85
C LEU A 532 -18.10 -14.37 11.69
N LYS A 533 -18.07 -14.11 13.00
CA LYS A 533 -19.21 -14.28 13.90
C LYS A 533 -20.38 -13.40 13.46
N ARG A 534 -20.14 -12.11 13.23
CA ARG A 534 -21.18 -11.16 12.77
C ARG A 534 -21.76 -11.55 11.40
N ALA A 535 -20.93 -12.02 10.48
CA ALA A 535 -21.37 -12.46 9.15
C ALA A 535 -22.32 -13.68 9.25
N ARG A 536 -22.02 -14.64 10.13
CA ARG A 536 -22.89 -15.81 10.39
C ARG A 536 -24.19 -15.43 11.07
N GLU A 537 -24.15 -14.54 12.07
CA GLU A 537 -25.36 -14.03 12.74
C GLU A 537 -26.29 -13.34 11.73
N ALA A 538 -25.74 -12.50 10.85
CA ALA A 538 -26.50 -11.86 9.79
C ALA A 538 -27.06 -12.86 8.76
N GLN A 539 -26.39 -14.00 8.52
CA GLN A 539 -26.90 -15.06 7.65
C GLN A 539 -28.09 -15.79 8.31
N ASN A 540 -28.01 -16.07 9.61
CA ASN A 540 -29.06 -16.76 10.36
C ASN A 540 -30.33 -15.92 10.57
N LEU A 541 -30.22 -14.59 10.55
CA LEU A 541 -31.36 -13.67 10.66
C LEU A 541 -32.11 -13.43 9.35
N ASN A 542 -31.55 -13.84 8.20
CA ASN A 542 -32.20 -13.81 6.89
C ASN A 542 -32.41 -15.23 6.32
N PRO A 543 -33.14 -16.15 6.99
CA PRO A 543 -33.64 -17.33 6.31
C PRO A 543 -34.74 -16.86 5.36
N ALA A 544 -34.55 -17.05 4.05
CA ALA A 544 -35.65 -16.94 3.10
C ALA A 544 -36.85 -17.76 3.63
N SER A 545 -38.05 -17.18 3.60
CA SER A 545 -39.28 -17.74 4.16
C SER A 545 -39.46 -19.23 3.84
N PRO A 546 -39.89 -20.07 4.80
CA PRO A 546 -40.30 -21.42 4.47
C PRO A 546 -41.53 -21.36 3.56
N LEU A 547 -41.49 -22.16 2.49
CA LEU A 547 -42.61 -22.40 1.58
C LEU A 547 -43.91 -22.67 2.37
N LEU A 548 -44.96 -21.91 2.05
CA LEU A 548 -46.33 -22.22 2.44
C LEU A 548 -46.72 -23.61 1.90
N PRO A 549 -47.39 -24.47 2.69
CA PRO A 549 -47.98 -25.69 2.16
C PRO A 549 -49.18 -25.32 1.28
N GLY A 550 -49.05 -25.56 -0.03
CA GLY A 550 -50.14 -25.37 -0.98
C GLY A 550 -51.26 -26.38 -0.73
N GLN A 551 -52.48 -25.86 -0.63
CA GLN A 551 -53.73 -26.62 -0.75
C GLN A 551 -53.69 -27.53 -1.98
N GLN A 552 -53.89 -28.83 -1.76
CA GLN A 552 -54.32 -29.76 -2.79
C GLN A 552 -55.84 -29.92 -2.63
N GLU A 553 -56.58 -29.21 -3.47
CA GLU A 553 -57.98 -29.48 -3.78
C GLU A 553 -58.05 -29.44 -5.31
N GLY A 554 -58.42 -30.56 -5.94
CA GLY A 554 -58.28 -30.73 -7.38
C GLY A 554 -58.58 -32.15 -7.82
N ASP A 555 -59.87 -32.44 -7.77
CA ASP A 555 -60.61 -33.59 -8.28
C ASP A 555 -60.17 -34.06 -9.69
N GLY A 556 -60.28 -35.36 -9.95
CA GLY A 556 -59.90 -35.97 -11.24
C GLY A 556 -59.96 -37.49 -11.22
N ALA A 557 -61.17 -38.02 -11.13
CA ALA A 557 -61.49 -39.43 -11.38
C ALA A 557 -61.43 -39.78 -12.88
N GLU A 558 -61.24 -41.09 -13.15
CA GLU A 558 -61.44 -41.82 -14.41
C GLU A 558 -60.39 -41.54 -15.51
N GLU A 559 -59.80 -42.51 -16.21
CA GLU A 559 -60.29 -43.81 -16.67
C GLU A 559 -59.10 -44.70 -17.10
N GLN A 560 -59.24 -46.02 -16.86
CA GLN A 560 -58.52 -47.20 -17.40
C GLN A 560 -57.09 -47.55 -16.95
#